data_AF-A0A1G2U0C4-F1
#
_entry.id   AF-A0A1G2U0C4-F1
#
_cell.length_a   1.000
_cell.length_b   1.000
_cell.length_c   1.000
_cell.angle_alpha   90.00
_cell.angle_beta   90.00
_cell.angle_gamma   90.00
#
_symmetry.space_group_name_H-M   'P 1'
#
loop_
_entity.id
_entity.type
_entity.pdbx_description
1 polymer ?
#
loop_
_entity_poly.entity_id
_entity_poly.type
_entity_poly.pdbx_seq_one_letter_code
_entity_poly.pdbx_strand_id
1 'polypeptide(L)' 'MLKNNVYNVLHQLVQENKSLWRIKDEYIKDSEGDAQMLAFWEKMEADKEEHVAELKDLAKRLLES' A
#
# COMPACT_ATOMS: atom_id res chain seq x y z
N MET A 1 20.78 5.47 15.03
CA MET A 1 19.64 5.85 14.16
C MET A 1 19.62 4.90 12.97
N LEU A 2 18.45 4.42 12.54
CA LEU A 2 18.32 3.74 11.25
C LEU A 2 18.87 4.66 10.15
N LYS A 3 19.58 4.12 9.16
CA LYS A 3 19.95 4.90 7.96
C LYS A 3 18.65 5.50 7.39
N ASN A 4 18.66 6.79 7.04
CA ASN A 4 17.45 7.51 6.57
C ASN A 4 16.67 6.72 5.50
N ASN A 5 17.36 5.98 4.64
CA ASN A 5 16.75 5.16 3.60
C ASN A 5 15.91 3.99 4.15
N VAL A 6 16.36 3.31 5.21
CA VAL A 6 15.61 2.21 5.84
C VAL A 6 14.36 2.75 6.52
N TYR A 7 14.50 3.86 7.25
CA TYR A 7 13.36 4.53 7.87
C TYR A 7 12.31 4.95 6.83
N ASN A 8 12.74 5.57 5.72
CA ASN A 8 11.83 6.01 4.67
C ASN A 8 11.06 4.85 4.04
N VAL A 9 11.73 3.72 3.76
CA VAL A 9 11.08 2.54 3.18
C VAL A 9 10.07 1.93 4.14
N LEU A 10 10.43 1.76 5.42
CA LEU A 10 9.53 1.22 6.44
C LEU A 10 8.34 2.17 6.70
N HIS A 11 8.59 3.48 6.72
CA HIS A 11 7.53 4.47 6.85
C HIS A 11 6.56 4.41 5.66
N GLN A 12 7.07 4.36 4.43
CA GLN A 12 6.23 4.24 3.24
C GLN A 12 5.41 2.95 3.26
N LEU A 13 6.02 1.82 3.65
CA LEU A 13 5.34 0.55 3.79
C LEU A 13 4.15 0.64 4.74
N VAL A 14 4.30 1.33 5.88
CA VAL A 14 3.19 1.57 6.82
C VAL A 14 2.08 2.41 6.18
N GLN A 15 2.42 3.45 5.42
CA GLN A 15 1.42 4.30 4.77
C GLN A 15 0.63 3.53 3.70
N GLU A 16 1.31 2.73 2.88
CA GLU A 16 0.63 1.92 1.87
C GLU A 16 -0.29 0.87 2.48
N ASN A 17 0.14 0.17 3.55
CA ASN A 17 -0.73 -0.78 4.24
C ASN A 17 -1.97 -0.11 4.84
N LYS A 18 -1.83 1.08 5.43
CA LYS A 18 -2.98 1.86 5.94
C LYS A 18 -3.92 2.30 4.84
N SER A 19 -3.37 2.72 3.69
CA SER A 19 -4.19 3.13 2.55
C SER A 19 -4.92 1.94 1.93
N LEU A 20 -4.23 0.80 1.79
CA LEU A 20 -4.79 -0.43 1.25
C LEU A 20 -5.94 -0.94 2.13
N TRP A 21 -5.77 -0.89 3.45
CA TRP A 21 -6.84 -1.27 4.39
C TRP A 21 -8.09 -0.40 4.21
N ARG A 22 -7.95 0.94 4.13
CA ARG A 22 -9.10 1.84 3.90
C ARG A 22 -9.80 1.56 2.57
N ILE A 23 -9.05 1.26 1.51
CA ILE A 23 -9.65 0.92 0.21
C ILE A 23 -10.49 -0.35 0.33
N LYS A 24 -9.92 -1.40 0.91
CA LYS A 24 -10.58 -2.71 1.07
C LYS A 24 -11.79 -2.67 2.01
N ASP A 25 -11.68 -1.94 3.12
CA ASP A 25 -12.67 -2.01 4.18
C ASP A 25 -13.70 -0.86 4.17
N GLU A 26 -13.38 0.26 3.53
CA GLU A 26 -14.26 1.43 3.49
C GLU A 26 -14.61 1.80 2.03
N TYR A 27 -13.62 2.16 1.20
CA TYR A 27 -13.91 2.89 -0.04
C TYR A 27 -14.61 2.06 -1.12
N ILE A 28 -14.30 0.77 -1.22
CA ILE A 28 -15.00 -0.15 -2.13
C ILE A 28 -16.48 -0.28 -1.71
N LYS A 29 -16.75 -0.39 -0.40
CA LYS A 29 -18.13 -0.47 0.13
C LYS A 29 -18.89 0.84 -0.11
N ASP A 30 -18.24 1.97 0.14
CA ASP A 30 -18.83 3.29 -0.08
C ASP A 30 -19.11 3.60 -1.56
N SER A 31 -18.48 2.85 -2.47
CA SER A 31 -18.64 3.00 -3.92
C SER A 31 -19.69 2.04 -4.52
N GLU A 32 -20.39 1.28 -3.69
CA GLU A 32 -21.48 0.41 -4.14
C GLU A 32 -22.52 1.18 -4.96
N GLY A 33 -22.81 0.68 -6.17
CA GLY A 33 -23.74 1.31 -7.10
C GLY A 33 -23.11 2.31 -8.09
N ASP A 34 -21.82 2.63 -7.94
CA ASP A 34 -21.05 3.38 -8.93
C ASP A 34 -19.94 2.51 -9.53
N ALA A 35 -20.21 1.94 -10.70
CA ALA A 35 -19.29 1.03 -11.39
C ALA A 35 -17.95 1.68 -11.76
N GLN A 36 -17.93 3.00 -12.01
CA GLN A 36 -16.69 3.70 -12.34
C GLN A 36 -15.82 3.86 -11.09
N MET A 37 -16.43 4.22 -9.96
CA MET A 37 -15.72 4.35 -8.69
C MET A 37 -15.21 2.99 -8.18
N LEU A 38 -16.03 1.94 -8.28
CA LEU A 38 -15.60 0.57 -7.96
C LEU A 38 -14.37 0.16 -8.76
N ALA A 39 -14.42 0.27 -10.09
CA ALA A 39 -13.29 -0.09 -10.95
C ALA A 39 -12.03 0.73 -10.64
N PHE A 40 -12.19 2.00 -10.27
CA PHE A 40 -11.07 2.83 -9.83
C PHE A 40 -10.44 2.33 -8.53
N TRP A 41 -11.26 2.00 -7.53
CA TRP A 41 -10.77 1.52 -6.24
C TRP A 41 -10.18 0.12 -6.31
N GLU A 42 -10.75 -0.78 -7.11
CA GLU A 42 -10.18 -2.11 -7.39
C GLU A 42 -8.82 -2.00 -8.07
N LYS A 43 -8.66 -1.09 -9.03
CA LYS A 43 -7.35 -0.80 -9.62
C LYS A 43 -6.37 -0.27 -8.56
N MET A 44 -6.82 0.68 -7.73
CA MET A 44 -5.97 1.25 -6.68
C MET A 44 -5.59 0.24 -5.60
N GLU A 45 -6.45 -0.73 -5.31
CA GLU A 45 -6.13 -1.86 -4.45
C GLU A 45 -4.97 -2.67 -5.04
N ALA A 46 -5.10 -3.11 -6.29
CA ALA A 46 -4.09 -3.91 -6.98
C ALA A 46 -2.73 -3.20 -7.05
N ASP A 47 -2.71 -1.94 -7.48
CA ASP A 47 -1.49 -1.12 -7.54
C ASP A 47 -0.81 -1.02 -6.15
N LYS A 48 -1.59 -0.94 -5.08
CA LYS A 48 -1.05 -0.86 -3.71
C LYS A 48 -0.55 -2.18 -3.18
N GLU A 49 -1.16 -3.30 -3.54
CA GLU A 49 -0.63 -4.62 -3.21
C GLU A 49 0.74 -4.82 -3.83
N GLU A 50 0.93 -4.42 -5.09
CA GLU A 50 2.21 -4.45 -5.79
C GLU A 50 3.24 -3.57 -5.06
N HIS A 51 2.92 -2.30 -4.77
CA HIS A 51 3.82 -1.43 -4.02
C HIS A 51 4.19 -1.98 -2.63
N VAL A 52 3.24 -2.59 -1.91
CA VAL A 52 3.51 -3.22 -0.60
C VAL A 52 4.50 -4.39 -0.77
N ALA A 53 4.38 -5.18 -1.82
CA ALA A 53 5.31 -6.28 -2.11
C ALA A 53 6.72 -5.74 -2.39
N GLU A 54 6.85 -4.75 -3.28
CA GLU A 54 8.14 -4.13 -3.61
C GLU A 54 8.81 -3.49 -2.38
N LEU A 55 8.04 -2.77 -1.56
CA LEU A 55 8.53 -2.14 -0.34
C LEU A 55 8.97 -3.17 0.70
N LYS A 56 8.27 -4.31 0.82
CA LYS A 56 8.67 -5.42 1.69
C LYS A 56 10.00 -6.03 1.22
N ASP A 57 10.14 -6.28 -0.07
CA ASP A 57 11.37 -6.86 -0.63
C ASP A 57 12.55 -5.90 -0.51
N LEU A 58 12.33 -4.59 -0.68
CA LEU A 58 13.36 -3.58 -0.46
C LEU A 58 13.73 -3.47 1.03
N ALA A 59 12.74 -3.45 1.93
CA ALA A 59 12.98 -3.41 3.37
C ALA A 59 13.80 -4.62 3.84
N LYS A 60 13.48 -5.82 3.35
CA LYS A 60 14.22 -7.05 3.67
C LYS A 60 15.68 -6.95 3.24
N ARG A 61 15.94 -6.56 1.99
CA ARG A 61 17.30 -6.37 1.46
C ARG A 61 18.11 -5.37 2.27
N LEU A 62 17.48 -4.27 2.72
CA LEU A 62 18.13 -3.22 3.51
C LEU A 62 18.40 -3.61 4.97
N LEU A 63 17.64 -4.55 5.53
CA LEU A 63 17.82 -5.04 6.89
C LEU A 63 18.83 -6.20 6.95
N GLU A 64 18.98 -6.93 5.87
CA GLU A 64 19.96 -8.02 5.71
C GLU A 64 21.34 -7.53 5.24
N SER A 65 21.46 -6.26 4.81
CA SER A 65 22.71 -5.61 4.37
C SER A 65 23.46 -4.88 5.47
#